data_AF-A0A914T2L2-F1
#
_entry.id   AF-A0A914T2L2-F1
#
_cell.length_a   1.000
_cell.length_b   1.000
_cell.length_c   1.000
_cell.angle_alpha   90.00
_cell.angle_beta   90.00
_cell.angle_gamma   90.00
#
_symmetry.space_group_name_H-M   'P 1'
#
loop_
_entity.id
_entity.type
_entity.pdbx_description
1 polymer ?
#
loop_
_entity_poly.entity_id
_entity_poly.type
_entity_poly.pdbx_seq_one_letter_code
_entity_poly.pdbx_strand_id
1 'polypeptide(L)' 'MEDTIEELYEIVMEFINAVCNKAASLNGHKKVTLDEIHFLIRRDMKKFTRVAELLSMSEELKKARKDFENEIPL' A
#
# COMPACT_ATOMS: atom_id res chain seq x y z
N MET A 1 17.67 -23.31 3.17
CA MET A 1 16.34 -22.73 2.83
C MET A 1 16.01 -21.61 3.79
N GLU A 2 16.31 -21.79 5.08
CA GLU A 2 16.27 -20.76 6.11
C GLU A 2 17.12 -19.52 5.76
N ASP A 3 18.36 -19.71 5.30
CA ASP A 3 19.24 -18.60 4.86
C ASP A 3 18.63 -17.73 3.75
N THR A 4 17.90 -18.32 2.80
CA THR A 4 17.25 -17.59 1.71
C THR A 4 16.05 -16.78 2.20
N ILE A 5 15.35 -17.26 3.24
CA ILE A 5 14.24 -16.54 3.86
C ILE A 5 14.79 -15.33 4.61
N GLU A 6 15.87 -15.49 5.36
CA GLU A 6 16.52 -14.41 6.10
C GLU A 6 17.07 -13.34 5.16
N GLU A 7 17.75 -13.74 4.09
CA GLU A 7 18.20 -12.82 3.03
C GLU A 7 17.03 -12.08 2.37
N LEU A 8 15.95 -12.80 2.01
CA LEU A 8 14.77 -12.17 1.43
C LEU A 8 14.12 -11.18 2.39
N TYR A 9 14.11 -11.49 3.68
CA TYR A 9 13.60 -10.60 4.71
C TYR A 9 14.39 -9.30 4.77
N GLU A 10 15.74 -9.37 4.75
CA GLU A 10 16.58 -8.18 4.72
C GLU A 10 16.33 -7.33 3.47
N ILE A 11 16.28 -7.95 2.29
CA ILE A 11 16.00 -7.26 1.01
C ILE A 11 14.64 -6.55 1.06
N VAL A 12 13.60 -7.23 1.55
CA VAL A 12 12.25 -6.65 1.63
C VAL A 12 12.20 -5.52 2.64
N MET A 13 12.85 -5.66 3.80
CA MET A 13 12.91 -4.61 4.81
C MET A 13 13.65 -3.38 4.30
N GLU A 14 14.79 -3.56 3.63
CA GLU A 14 15.53 -2.45 3.01
C GLU A 14 14.67 -1.75 1.95
N PHE A 15 13.98 -2.50 1.09
CA PHE A 15 13.09 -1.95 0.08
C PHE A 15 11.96 -1.11 0.71
N ILE A 16 11.28 -1.64 1.73
CA ILE A 16 10.20 -0.93 2.42
C ILE A 16 10.73 0.36 3.05
N ASN A 17 11.85 0.30 3.76
CA ASN A 17 12.48 1.46 4.37
C ASN A 17 12.86 2.53 3.34
N ALA A 18 13.47 2.13 2.23
CA ALA A 18 13.84 3.04 1.15
C ALA A 18 12.61 3.74 0.54
N VAL A 19 11.53 2.99 0.28
CA VAL A 19 10.28 3.55 -0.26
C VAL A 19 9.63 4.51 0.75
N CYS A 20 9.52 4.13 2.03
CA CYS A 20 8.93 4.96 3.08
C CYS A 20 9.72 6.25 3.31
N ASN A 21 11.04 6.17 3.36
CA ASN A 21 11.90 7.35 3.52
C ASN A 21 11.78 8.30 2.33
N LYS A 22 11.69 7.76 1.11
CA LYS A 22 11.48 8.56 -0.11
C LYS A 22 10.08 9.18 -0.15
N ALA A 23 9.07 8.52 0.40
CA ALA A 23 7.72 9.07 0.49
C ALA A 23 7.66 10.18 1.54
N ALA A 24 8.27 9.97 2.70
CA ALA A 24 8.36 10.96 3.77
C ALA A 24 9.13 12.22 3.33
N SER A 25 10.15 12.09 2.48
CA SER A 25 10.87 13.28 1.99
C SER A 25 10.02 14.16 1.06
N LEU A 26 9.00 13.61 0.38
CA LEU A 26 8.07 14.40 -0.43
C LEU A 26 7.19 15.34 0.39
N ASN A 27 6.93 14.99 1.67
CA ASN A 27 6.06 15.76 2.56
C ASN A 27 6.80 16.45 3.72
N GLY A 28 8.12 16.55 3.63
CA GLY A 28 8.96 17.22 4.63
C GLY A 28 9.12 16.41 5.92
N HIS A 29 9.33 15.10 5.79
CA HIS A 29 9.51 14.14 6.89
C HIS A 29 8.29 14.00 7.82
N LYS A 30 7.09 14.08 7.24
CA LYS A 30 5.83 13.82 7.94
C LYS A 30 5.41 12.36 7.77
N LYS A 31 4.26 12.02 8.35
CA LYS A 31 3.62 10.71 8.19
C LYS A 31 3.43 10.38 6.71
N VAL A 32 3.89 9.21 6.29
CA VAL A 32 3.67 8.69 4.94
C VAL A 32 2.18 8.42 4.73
N THR A 33 1.64 8.90 3.62
CA THR A 33 0.28 8.65 3.15
C THR A 33 0.28 7.82 1.87
N LEU A 34 -0.88 7.30 1.49
CA LEU A 34 -1.03 6.52 0.26
C LEU A 34 -0.77 7.38 -0.99
N ASP A 35 -1.06 8.67 -0.94
CA ASP A 35 -0.87 9.57 -2.09
C ASP A 35 0.61 9.76 -2.43
N GLU A 36 1.51 9.86 -1.43
CA GLU A 36 2.95 9.94 -1.72
C GLU A 36 3.49 8.63 -2.31
N ILE A 37 3.03 7.48 -1.79
CA ILE A 37 3.42 6.18 -2.34
C ILE A 37 2.93 6.03 -3.79
N HIS A 38 1.68 6.42 -4.06
CA HIS A 38 1.10 6.40 -5.39
C HIS A 38 1.84 7.33 -6.36
N PHE A 39 2.25 8.51 -5.88
CA PHE A 39 3.07 9.44 -6.64
C PHE A 39 4.46 8.87 -6.97
N LEU A 40 5.11 8.17 -6.03
CA LEU A 40 6.42 7.57 -6.26
C LEU A 40 6.39 6.51 -7.37
N ILE A 41 5.33 5.71 -7.44
CA ILE A 41 5.20 4.63 -8.41
C ILE A 41 4.63 5.07 -9.77
N ARG A 42 4.22 6.35 -9.94
CA ARG A 42 3.54 6.85 -11.16
C ARG A 42 4.27 6.63 -12.50
N ARG A 43 5.58 6.39 -12.47
CA ARG A 43 6.39 6.11 -13.68
C ARG A 43 6.42 4.63 -14.05
N ASP A 44 6.04 3.75 -13.14
CA ASP A 44 5.88 2.32 -13.37
C ASP A 44 4.41 2.03 -13.62
N MET A 45 4.00 2.07 -14.89
CA MET A 45 2.60 1.92 -15.28
C MET A 45 1.98 0.60 -14.78
N LYS A 46 2.76 -0.48 -14.72
CA LYS A 46 2.25 -1.78 -14.25
C LYS A 46 1.89 -1.71 -12.77
N LYS A 47 2.79 -1.18 -11.94
CA LYS A 47 2.54 -1.00 -10.50
C LYS A 47 1.43 0.01 -10.25
N PHE A 48 1.44 1.12 -10.98
CA PHE A 48 0.44 2.19 -10.83
C PHE A 48 -0.98 1.66 -11.10
N THR A 49 -1.20 1.03 -12.25
CA THR A 49 -2.51 0.46 -12.59
C THR A 49 -2.94 -0.60 -11.58
N ARG A 50 -2.04 -1.51 -11.20
CA ARG A 50 -2.38 -2.58 -10.25
C ARG A 50 -2.78 -2.04 -8.88
N VAL A 51 -2.10 -1.00 -8.39
CA VAL A 51 -2.43 -0.37 -7.11
C VAL A 51 -3.78 0.34 -7.19
N ALA A 52 -4.06 1.06 -8.28
CA ALA A 52 -5.36 1.71 -8.49
C ALA A 52 -6.53 0.72 -8.46
N GLU A 53 -6.40 -0.43 -9.14
CA GLU A 53 -7.38 -1.51 -9.09
C GLU A 53 -7.60 -2.04 -7.67
N LEU A 54 -6.52 -2.33 -6.95
CA LEU A 54 -6.59 -2.86 -5.58
C LEU A 54 -7.27 -1.88 -4.62
N LEU A 55 -7.00 -0.58 -4.75
CA LEU A 55 -7.64 0.45 -3.95
C LEU A 55 -9.13 0.55 -4.26
N SER A 56 -9.52 0.52 -5.54
CA SER A 56 -10.94 0.50 -5.95
C SER A 56 -11.68 -0.69 -5.34
N MET A 57 -11.12 -1.89 -5.48
CA MET A 57 -11.71 -3.10 -4.91
C MET A 57 -11.80 -3.03 -3.38
N SER A 58 -10.81 -2.44 -2.70
CA SER A 58 -10.83 -2.26 -1.25
C SER A 58 -12.01 -1.39 -0.81
N GLU A 59 -12.26 -0.28 -1.53
CA GLU A 59 -13.37 0.62 -1.25
C GLU A 59 -14.73 -0.02 -1.54
N GLU A 60 -14.87 -0.77 -2.64
CA GLU A 60 -16.07 -1.56 -2.93
C GLU A 60 -16.38 -2.57 -1.83
N LEU A 61 -15.37 -3.31 -1.37
CA LEU A 61 -15.51 -4.27 -0.28
C LEU A 61 -15.86 -3.59 1.06
N LYS A 62 -15.31 -2.41 1.35
CA LYS A 62 -15.69 -1.63 2.54
C LYS A 62 -17.15 -1.20 2.48
N LYS A 63 -17.60 -0.72 1.32
CA LYS A 63 -19.00 -0.33 1.12
C LYS A 63 -19.94 -1.51 1.30
N ALA A 64 -19.64 -2.64 0.66
CA ALA A 64 -20.44 -3.86 0.80
C ALA A 64 -20.55 -4.31 2.26
N ARG A 65 -19.44 -4.36 3.01
CA ARG A 65 -19.47 -4.70 4.44
C ARG A 65 -20.37 -3.77 5.25
N LYS A 66 -20.30 -2.47 5.01
CA LYS A 66 -21.14 -1.48 5.69
C LYS A 66 -22.63 -1.69 5.37
N ASP A 67 -22.95 -1.98 4.12
CA ASP A 67 -24.33 -2.23 3.70
C ASP A 67 -24.90 -3.48 4.42
N PHE A 68 -24.12 -4.56 4.52
CA PHE A 68 -24.50 -5.76 5.30
C PHE A 68 -24.66 -5.49 6.80
N GLU A 69 -23.79 -4.70 7.42
CA GLU A 69 -23.91 -4.33 8.85
C GLU A 69 -25.19 -3.53 9.14
N ASN A 70 -25.64 -2.71 8.19
CA ASN A 70 -26.89 -1.94 8.34
C ASN A 70 -28.15 -2.76 8.06
N GLU A 71 -28.03 -3.91 7.38
CA GLU A 71 -29.15 -4.78 7.02
C GLU A 71 -29.53 -5.80 8.10
N ILE A 72 -28.67 -6.03 9.11
CA ILE A 72 -28.98 -6.90 10.26
C ILE A 72 -29.65 -6.05 11.34
N PRO A 73 -30.98 -6.14 11.56
CA PRO A 73 -31.62 -5.45 12.68
C PRO A 73 -31.30 -6.24 13.95
N LEU A 74 -30.85 -5.55 15.00
CA LEU A 74 -30.90 -6.06 16.37
C LEU A 74 -32.36 -6.28 16.81
#